data_AF-A0AAA9SUC9-F1
#
_entry.id   AF-A0AAA9SUC9-F1
#
_cell.length_a   1.000
_cell.length_b   1.000
_cell.length_c   1.000
_cell.angle_alpha   90.00
_cell.angle_beta   90.00
_cell.angle_gamma   90.00
#
_symmetry.space_group_name_H-M   'P 1'
#
loop_
_entity.id
_entity.type
_entity.pdbx_description
1 polymer ?
#
loop_
_entity_poly.entity_id
_entity_poly.type
_entity_poly.pdbx_seq_one_letter_code
_entity_poly.pdbx_strand_id
1 'polypeptide(L)' 'LQLKKMVSKYKYRDLTVRETVNVITLYKDFRPVLDSYVFNDGSSRELMNLTGTISVGYRASCDRCWSQ' A
#
# COMPACT_ATOMS: atom_id res chain seq x y z
N LEU A 1 -4.40 0.51 -16.35
CA LEU A 1 -3.60 -0.38 -17.23
C LEU A 1 -2.29 -0.88 -16.58
N GLN A 2 -1.57 -0.07 -15.80
CA GLN A 2 -0.33 -0.51 -15.13
C GLN A 2 -0.55 -1.50 -13.97
N LEU A 3 -1.52 -1.26 -13.09
CA LEU A 3 -1.78 -2.15 -11.95
C LEU A 3 -2.12 -3.61 -12.37
N LYS A 4 -2.92 -3.77 -13.44
CA LYS A 4 -3.23 -5.09 -14.00
C LYS A 4 -1.98 -5.83 -14.49
N LYS A 5 -0.94 -5.12 -14.95
CA LYS A 5 0.35 -5.72 -15.36
C LYS A 5 1.15 -6.15 -14.13
N MET A 6 1.17 -5.32 -13.08
CA MET A 6 1.87 -5.61 -11.83
C MET A 6 1.36 -6.91 -11.18
N VAL A 7 0.04 -7.12 -11.20
CA VAL A 7 -0.55 -8.33 -10.63
C VAL A 7 -0.71 -9.47 -11.63
N SER A 8 -0.05 -9.45 -12.79
CA SER A 8 -0.28 -10.43 -13.86
C SER A 8 -0.07 -11.89 -13.45
N LYS A 9 0.80 -12.14 -12.48
CA LYS A 9 1.15 -13.47 -11.96
C LYS A 9 0.31 -13.89 -10.73
N TYR A 10 -0.63 -13.05 -10.28
CA TYR A 10 -1.44 -13.34 -9.09
C TYR A 10 -2.57 -14.31 -9.43
N LYS A 11 -2.90 -15.20 -8.49
CA LYS A 11 -4.00 -16.18 -8.63
C LYS A 11 -5.36 -15.51 -8.80
N TYR A 12 -5.61 -14.41 -8.09
CA TYR A 12 -6.91 -13.71 -8.06
C TYR A 12 -6.78 -12.25 -8.49
N ARG A 13 -6.35 -12.02 -9.74
CA ARG A 13 -5.98 -10.70 -10.26
C ARG A 13 -7.06 -9.64 -10.09
N ASP A 14 -8.31 -9.96 -10.46
CA ASP A 14 -9.39 -8.96 -10.47
C ASP A 14 -9.76 -8.53 -9.06
N LEU A 15 -9.76 -9.47 -8.10
CA LEU A 15 -9.95 -9.17 -6.68
C LEU A 15 -8.82 -8.29 -6.15
N THR A 16 -7.56 -8.64 -6.40
CA THR A 16 -6.40 -7.84 -5.97
C THR A 16 -6.45 -6.43 -6.56
N VAL A 17 -6.76 -6.28 -7.85
CA VAL A 17 -6.88 -4.96 -8.50
C VAL A 17 -7.99 -4.13 -7.85
N ARG A 18 -9.16 -4.73 -7.59
CA ARG A 18 -10.29 -4.00 -7.00
C ARG A 18 -9.95 -3.48 -5.61
N GLU A 19 -9.43 -4.34 -4.75
CA GLU A 19 -9.10 -3.96 -3.36
C GLU A 19 -7.94 -2.94 -3.33
N THR A 20 -6.93 -3.10 -4.18
CA THR A 20 -5.85 -2.10 -4.29
C THR A 20 -6.36 -0.74 -4.76
N VAL A 21 -7.25 -0.70 -5.75
CA VAL A 21 -7.87 0.55 -6.23
C VAL A 21 -8.66 1.23 -5.10
N ASN A 22 -9.40 0.46 -4.30
CA ASN A 22 -10.14 1.00 -3.15
C ASN A 22 -9.19 1.68 -2.15
N VAL A 23 -8.08 1.03 -1.80
CA VAL A 23 -7.11 1.55 -0.82
C VAL A 23 -6.42 2.81 -1.31
N ILE A 24 -5.90 2.83 -2.54
CA ILE A 24 -5.18 4.01 -3.08
C ILE A 24 -6.12 5.20 -3.35
N THR A 25 -7.42 4.93 -3.54
CA THR A 25 -8.44 5.98 -3.66
C THR A 25 -8.74 6.62 -2.31
N LEU A 26 -8.79 5.81 -1.25
CA LEU A 26 -9.03 6.28 0.12
C LEU A 26 -7.80 7.00 0.70
N TYR A 27 -6.60 6.47 0.45
CA TYR A 27 -5.34 6.94 0.99
C TYR A 27 -4.41 7.36 -0.16
N LYS A 28 -4.44 8.66 -0.49
CA LYS A 28 -3.77 9.22 -1.68
C LYS A 28 -2.24 9.10 -1.66
N ASP A 29 -1.66 8.91 -0.48
CA ASP A 29 -0.21 8.80 -0.31
C ASP A 29 0.31 7.37 -0.57
N PHE A 30 -0.57 6.37 -0.63
CA PHE A 30 -0.17 5.02 -1.00
C PHE A 30 0.02 4.87 -2.51
N ARG A 31 1.14 4.26 -2.88
CA ARG A 31 1.51 3.96 -4.27
C ARG A 31 1.80 2.47 -4.40
N PRO A 32 1.25 1.80 -5.42
CA PRO A 32 1.58 0.41 -5.71
C PRO A 32 2.97 0.34 -6.37
N VAL A 33 3.84 -0.52 -5.84
CA VAL A 33 5.22 -0.74 -6.34
C VAL A 33 5.44 -2.25 -6.50
N LEU A 34 6.20 -2.66 -7.51
CA LEU A 34 6.69 -4.04 -7.64
C LEU A 34 8.08 -4.10 -7.02
N ASP A 35 8.29 -5.04 -6.11
CA ASP A 35 9.57 -5.22 -5.46
C ASP A 35 9.86 -6.71 -5.18
N SER A 36 11.13 -7.04 -5.00
CA SER A 36 11.58 -8.39 -4.67
C SER A 36 11.33 -8.68 -3.19
N TYR A 37 10.47 -9.66 -2.92
CA TYR A 37 10.22 -10.17 -1.57
C TYR A 37 10.92 -11.51 -1.36
N VAL A 38 11.69 -11.61 -0.28
CA VAL A 38 12.36 -12.84 0.14
C VAL A 38 11.46 -13.60 1.12
N PHE A 39 11.08 -14.81 0.77
CA PHE A 39 10.30 -15.71 1.62
C PHE A 39 11.18 -16.36 2.69
N ASN A 40 10.54 -16.95 3.69
CA ASN A 40 11.21 -17.62 4.81
C ASN A 40 12.09 -18.81 4.38
N ASP A 41 11.83 -19.40 3.21
CA ASP A 41 12.65 -20.46 2.61
C ASP A 41 13.88 -19.93 1.85
N GLY A 42 14.09 -18.60 1.84
CA GLY A 42 15.15 -17.93 1.12
C GLY A 42 14.86 -17.69 -0.37
N SER A 43 13.73 -18.18 -0.90
CA SER A 43 13.34 -17.89 -2.27
C SER A 43 12.91 -16.44 -2.43
N SER A 44 13.16 -15.83 -3.58
CA SER A 44 12.71 -14.47 -3.90
C SER A 44 11.65 -14.47 -4.99
N ARG A 45 10.63 -13.62 -4.84
CA ARG A 45 9.68 -13.34 -5.92
C ARG A 45 9.34 -11.86 -5.97
N GLU A 46 9.12 -11.40 -7.19
CA GLU A 46 8.61 -10.06 -7.44
C GLU A 46 7.12 -10.01 -7.07
N LEU A 47 6.77 -9.20 -6.08
CA LEU A 47 5.42 -9.00 -5.58
C LEU A 47 5.07 -7.50 -5.55
N MET A 48 3.79 -7.20 -5.73
CA MET A 48 3.28 -5.85 -5.57
C MET A 48 3.07 -5.54 -4.08
N ASN A 49 3.61 -4.41 -3.63
CA ASN A 49 3.39 -3.84 -2.31
C ASN A 49 2.73 -2.44 -2.43
N LEU A 50 2.23 -1.94 -1.31
CA LEU A 50 1.75 -0.58 -1.17
C LEU A 50 2.75 0.20 -0.31
N THR A 51 3.35 1.23 -0.89
CA THR A 51 4.32 2.09 -0.21
C THR A 51 3.73 3.49 -0.07
N GLY A 52 3.82 4.05 1.13
CA GLY A 52 3.26 5.37 1.44
C GLY A 52 3.10 5.54 2.94
N THR A 53 2.47 6.64 3.33
CA THR A 53 2.21 6.99 4.73
C THR A 53 0.72 6.98 5.00
N ILE A 54 0.33 6.45 6.16
CA ILE A 54 -1.02 6.60 6.69
C ILE A 54 -1.01 7.69 7.75
N SER A 55 -1.92 8.66 7.64
CA SER A 55 -2.11 9.68 8.68
C SER A 55 -2.77 9.03 9.90
N VAL A 56 -2.02 8.93 10.99
CA VAL A 56 -2.55 8.43 12.27
C VAL A 56 -2.79 9.62 13.19
N GLY A 57 -4.05 9.84 13.57
CA GLY A 57 -4.41 10.80 14.61
C GLY A 57 -4.02 10.27 15.98
N TYR A 58 -2.74 10.39 16.35
CA TYR A 58 -2.26 9.99 17.67
C TYR A 58 -2.28 11.17 18.63
N ARG A 59 -3.09 11.08 19.69
CA ARG A 59 -3.37 12.13 20.70
C ARG A 59 -3.74 13.44 20.02
N ALA A 60 -5.03 13.76 19.87
CA ALA A 60 -5.53 15.08 19.41
C ALA A 60 -4.45 16.14 19.58
N SER A 61 -3.68 16.38 18.51
CA SER A 61 -2.42 17.11 18.61
C SER A 61 -2.81 18.41 19.27
N CYS A 62 -2.26 18.69 20.46
CA CYS A 62 -2.74 19.75 21.32
C CYS A 62 -2.72 21.10 20.59
N ASP A 63 -3.75 21.40 19.81
CA ASP A 63 -3.99 22.69 19.13
C ASP A 63 -4.29 23.79 20.16
N ARG A 64 -4.25 23.45 21.46
CA ARG A 64 -4.33 24.39 22.58
C ARG A 64 -3.07 24.50 23.43
N CYS A 65 -2.00 23.73 23.19
CA CYS A 65 -0.76 23.87 23.97
C CYS A 65 0.23 24.88 23.41
N TRP A 66 0.00 25.43 22.21
CA TRP A 66 0.82 26.50 21.62
C TRP A 66 0.13 27.87 21.71
N SER A 67 -0.72 28.09 22.71
CA SER A 67 -1.40 29.39 22.93
C SER A 67 -1.40 29.85 24.39
N GLN A 68 -0.39 29.48 25.17
CA GLN A 68 -0.08 30.16 26.42
C GLN A 68 1.42 30.33 26.58
#